data_AF-A0ABD5DWM6-F1
#
_entry.id   AF-A0ABD5DWM6-F1
#
_cell.length_a   1.000
_cell.length_b   1.000
_cell.length_c   1.000
_cell.angle_alpha   90.00
_cell.angle_beta   90.00
_cell.angle_gamma   90.00
#
_symmetry.space_group_name_H-M   'P 1'
#
loop_
_entity.id
_entity.type
_entity.pdbx_description
1 polymer ?
#
loop_
_entity_poly.entity_id
_entity_poly.type
_entity_poly.pdbx_seq_one_letter_code
_entity_poly.pdbx_strand_id
1 'polypeptide(L)'
;VHMAREDAHCVIHTHTLPGMAVAACEDGLLQLNQISTEFYQRVGYHPYEGVAFDLDERARIQRSLGNNIAMILQSHGLLSVGRTVA
;
A
#
# COMPACT_ATOMS: atom_id res chain seq x y z
N VAL A 1 3.41 10.22 -2.15
CA VAL A 1 4.49 9.25 -1.88
C VAL A 1 5.86 9.84 -2.17
N HIS A 2 6.21 10.15 -3.43
CA HIS A 2 7.54 10.71 -3.78
C HIS A 2 7.99 11.91 -2.92
N MET A 3 7.09 12.84 -2.58
CA MET A 3 7.42 14.00 -1.73
C MET A 3 7.94 13.63 -0.32
N ALA A 4 7.68 12.42 0.17
CA ALA A 4 8.03 12.00 1.52
C ALA A 4 8.97 10.78 1.58
N ARG A 5 9.28 10.16 0.43
CA ARG A 5 10.09 8.95 0.35
C ARG A 5 11.10 9.11 -0.77
N GLU A 6 12.31 9.52 -0.41
CA GLU A 6 13.41 9.70 -1.36
C GLU A 6 13.81 8.38 -2.03
N ASP A 7 13.65 7.24 -1.34
CA ASP A 7 13.94 5.90 -1.85
C ASP A 7 12.85 5.33 -2.78
N ALA A 8 11.67 5.95 -2.82
CA ALA A 8 10.55 5.52 -3.65
C ALA A 8 10.65 6.12 -5.06
N HIS A 9 11.66 5.74 -5.84
CA HIS A 9 11.82 6.20 -7.23
C HIS A 9 10.74 5.64 -8.16
N CYS A 10 10.15 4.50 -7.82
CA CYS A 10 9.00 3.92 -8.51
C CYS A 10 7.86 3.68 -7.51
N VAL A 11 6.64 4.02 -7.93
CA VAL A 11 5.41 3.74 -7.20
C VAL A 11 4.42 3.13 -8.18
N ILE A 12 3.95 1.92 -7.89
CA ILE A 12 2.96 1.24 -8.73
C ILE A 12 1.68 1.07 -7.92
N HIS A 13 0.55 1.43 -8.52
CA HIS A 13 -0.76 1.28 -7.93
C HIS A 13 -1.63 0.41 -8.84
N THR A 14 -2.32 -0.58 -8.27
CA THR A 14 -3.09 -1.56 -9.05
C THR A 14 -4.42 -1.92 -8.40
N HIS A 15 -5.41 -2.17 -9.25
CA HIS A 15 -6.74 -2.71 -8.93
C HIS A 15 -6.91 -4.11 -9.53
N THR A 16 -6.06 -5.06 -9.12
CA THR A 16 -6.24 -6.46 -9.52
C THR A 16 -7.35 -7.10 -8.70
N LEU A 17 -8.14 -7.99 -9.29
CA LEU A 17 -9.20 -8.73 -8.58
C LEU A 17 -8.69 -9.38 -7.27
N PRO A 18 -7.60 -10.17 -7.25
CA PRO A 18 -7.11 -10.76 -6.01
C PRO A 18 -6.59 -9.70 -5.02
N GLY A 19 -5.94 -8.64 -5.49
CA GLY A 19 -5.44 -7.57 -4.63
C GLY A 19 -6.55 -6.80 -3.93
N MET A 20 -7.61 -6.45 -4.67
CA MET A 20 -8.80 -5.81 -4.11
C MET A 20 -9.54 -6.73 -3.14
N ALA A 21 -9.62 -8.03 -3.42
CA ALA A 21 -10.23 -8.99 -2.51
C ALA A 21 -9.52 -9.02 -1.15
N VAL A 22 -8.19 -9.11 -1.15
CA VAL A 22 -7.39 -9.02 0.10
C VAL A 22 -7.55 -7.65 0.77
N ALA A 23 -7.56 -6.57 0.00
CA ALA A 23 -7.73 -5.21 0.54
C ALA A 23 -9.09 -4.96 1.21
N ALA A 24 -10.10 -5.77 0.88
CA ALA A 24 -11.42 -5.71 1.49
C ALA A 24 -11.56 -6.59 2.75
N CYS A 25 -10.59 -7.47 3.04
CA CYS A 25 -10.58 -8.31 4.23
C CYS A 25 -10.08 -7.54 5.46
N GLU A 26 -10.72 -7.73 6.61
CA GLU A 26 -10.34 -7.09 7.88
C GLU A 26 -8.89 -7.44 8.29
N ASP A 27 -8.50 -8.71 8.15
CA ASP A 27 -7.15 -9.17 8.46
C ASP A 27 -6.09 -8.76 7.42
N GLY A 28 -6.51 -8.28 6.24
CA GLY A 28 -5.62 -7.90 5.15
C GLY A 28 -4.73 -9.06 4.66
N LEU A 29 -3.43 -8.78 4.43
CA LEU A 29 -2.48 -9.78 3.96
C LEU A 29 -2.09 -10.76 5.08
N LEU A 30 -2.69 -11.94 5.04
CA LEU A 30 -2.32 -13.07 5.89
C LEU A 30 -0.97 -13.68 5.45
N GLN A 31 -0.19 -14.13 6.43
CA GLN A 31 1.05 -14.88 6.20
C GLN A 31 0.74 -16.37 5.95
N LEU A 32 0.31 -16.69 4.73
CA LEU A 32 -0.15 -18.05 4.36
C LEU A 32 0.91 -18.87 3.62
N ASN A 33 1.87 -18.20 2.97
CA ASN A 33 2.88 -18.84 2.15
C ASN A 33 4.18 -18.02 2.12
N GLN A 34 5.24 -18.62 1.55
CA GLN A 34 6.58 -18.01 1.44
C GLN A 34 6.54 -16.58 0.87
N ILE A 35 5.75 -16.35 -0.18
CA ILE A 35 5.67 -15.04 -0.84
C ILE A 35 5.05 -14.01 0.11
N SER A 36 3.93 -14.33 0.78
CA SER A 36 3.32 -13.43 1.76
C SER A 36 4.24 -13.13 2.95
N THR A 37 5.12 -14.07 3.32
CA THR A 37 6.11 -13.87 4.38
C THR A 37 7.17 -12.82 4.02
N GLU A 38 7.51 -12.63 2.74
CA GLU A 38 8.45 -11.58 2.31
C GLU A 38 7.96 -10.15 2.64
N PHE A 39 6.65 -10.02 2.87
CA PHE A 39 5.96 -8.78 3.23
C PHE A 39 5.68 -8.63 4.74
N TYR A 40 6.11 -9.60 5.56
CA TYR A 40 5.86 -9.56 7.01
C TYR A 40 6.44 -8.27 7.64
N GLN A 41 5.60 -7.53 8.37
CA GLN A 41 5.93 -6.23 8.98
C GLN A 41 6.47 -5.18 7.98
N ARG A 42 6.13 -5.32 6.69
CA ARG A 42 6.60 -4.44 5.61
C ARG A 42 5.45 -3.91 4.74
N VAL A 43 4.22 -3.99 5.25
CA VAL A 43 2.99 -3.53 4.60
C VAL A 43 2.32 -2.48 5.47
N GLY A 44 2.11 -1.30 4.91
CA GLY A 44 1.28 -0.25 5.49
C GLY A 44 -0.19 -0.52 5.22
N TYR A 45 -1.07 0.04 6.04
CA TYR A 45 -2.52 -0.02 5.83
C TYR A 45 -3.10 1.40 5.89
N HIS A 46 -3.91 1.74 4.91
CA HIS A 46 -4.58 3.02 4.83
C HIS A 46 -6.10 2.80 4.72
N PRO A 47 -6.90 3.36 5.66
CA PRO A 47 -8.36 3.32 5.57
C PRO A 47 -8.88 3.93 4.28
N TYR A 48 -10.03 3.46 3.83
CA TYR A 48 -10.72 4.08 2.71
C TYR A 48 -11.31 5.43 3.12
N GLU A 49 -10.97 6.51 2.42
CA GLU A 49 -11.46 7.86 2.69
C GLU A 49 -12.41 8.39 1.59
N GLY A 50 -12.77 7.55 0.60
CA GLY A 50 -13.61 7.94 -0.54
C GLY A 50 -12.82 8.18 -1.81
N VAL A 51 -13.38 8.97 -2.74
CA VAL A 51 -12.70 9.32 -3.98
C VAL A 51 -11.69 10.44 -3.67
N ALA A 52 -10.41 10.22 -4.03
CA ALA A 52 -9.26 11.06 -3.66
C ALA A 52 -9.34 12.49 -4.24
N PHE A 53 -10.06 13.38 -3.55
CA PHE A 53 -10.12 14.82 -3.83
C PHE A 53 -9.60 15.68 -2.67
N ASP A 54 -9.33 15.07 -1.50
CA ASP A 54 -8.81 15.76 -0.32
C ASP A 54 -7.26 15.79 -0.34
N LEU A 55 -6.68 16.98 -0.32
CA LEU A 55 -5.22 17.14 -0.25
C LEU A 55 -4.67 16.75 1.12
N ASP A 56 -5.49 16.81 2.18
CA ASP A 56 -5.07 16.48 3.54
C ASP A 56 -4.85 14.96 3.73
N GLU A 57 -5.50 14.14 2.89
CA GLU A 57 -5.29 12.68 2.83
C GLU A 57 -3.81 12.33 2.58
N ARG A 58 -3.07 13.18 1.87
CA ARG A 58 -1.66 12.95 1.53
C ARG A 58 -0.80 12.69 2.77
N ALA A 59 -1.00 13.45 3.84
CA ALA A 59 -0.23 13.30 5.07
C ALA A 59 -0.58 11.97 5.79
N ARG A 60 -1.84 11.54 5.70
CA ARG A 60 -2.31 10.26 6.26
C ARG A 60 -1.78 9.07 5.44
N ILE A 61 -1.81 9.15 4.11
CA ILE A 61 -1.17 8.16 3.21
C ILE A 61 0.32 8.03 3.51
N GLN A 62 1.04 9.15 3.69
CA GLN A 62 2.47 9.11 4.03
C GLN A 62 2.70 8.42 5.37
N ARG A 63 1.86 8.69 6.38
CA ARG A 63 1.94 8.04 7.69
C ARG A 63 1.62 6.54 7.62
N SER A 64 0.56 6.16 6.90
CA SER A 64 0.18 4.76 6.67
C SER A 64 1.27 3.97 5.95
N LEU A 65 1.91 4.57 4.94
CA LEU A 65 3.03 3.94 4.25
C LEU A 65 4.26 3.83 5.16
N GLY A 66 4.62 4.90 5.89
CA GLY A 66 5.81 4.92 6.74
C GLY A 66 7.06 4.49 5.96
N ASN A 67 7.82 3.53 6.50
CA ASN A 67 9.00 2.94 5.86
C ASN A 67 8.70 1.62 5.12
N ASN A 68 7.43 1.26 4.96
CA ASN A 68 7.02 0.01 4.31
C ASN A 68 7.33 0.03 2.81
N ILE A 69 7.41 -1.17 2.21
CA ILE A 69 7.64 -1.34 0.76
C ILE A 69 6.33 -1.51 -0.03
N ALA A 70 5.23 -1.74 0.66
CA ALA A 70 3.90 -1.85 0.09
C ALA A 70 2.87 -1.27 1.05
N MET A 71 1.69 -0.95 0.52
CA MET A 71 0.56 -0.49 1.28
C MET A 71 -0.72 -1.08 0.71
N ILE A 72 -1.58 -1.59 1.60
CA ILE A 72 -2.95 -1.94 1.27
C ILE A 72 -3.81 -0.70 1.51
N LEU A 73 -4.45 -0.25 0.45
CA LEU A 73 -5.51 0.76 0.50
C LEU A 73 -6.81 -0.01 0.73
N GLN A 74 -7.31 0.02 1.97
CA GLN A 74 -8.46 -0.79 2.37
C GLN A 74 -9.65 -0.52 1.44
N SER A 75 -10.32 -1.57 0.98
CA SER A 75 -11.45 -1.50 0.03
C SER A 75 -11.17 -0.80 -1.31
N HIS A 76 -9.89 -0.58 -1.67
CA HIS A 76 -9.50 0.18 -2.86
C HIS A 76 -8.50 -0.61 -3.72
N GLY A 77 -7.35 -1.00 -3.18
CA GLY A 77 -6.34 -1.71 -3.95
C GLY A 77 -4.97 -1.77 -3.31
N LEU A 78 -3.96 -1.97 -4.15
CA LEU A 78 -2.57 -2.15 -3.71
C LEU A 78 -1.69 -1.01 -4.20
N LEU A 79 -0.68 -0.68 -3.40
CA LEU A 79 0.39 0.25 -3.75
C LEU A 79 1.74 -0.37 -3.37
N SER A 80 2.72 -0.37 -4.27
CA SER A 80 4.10 -0.79 -4.02
C SER A 80 5.08 0.35 -4.28
N VAL A 81 6.19 0.35 -3.55
CA VAL A 81 7.28 1.33 -3.72
C VAL A 81 8.62 0.61 -3.93
N GLY A 82 9.46 1.18 -4.79
CA GLY A 82 10.77 0.62 -5.11
C GLY A 82 11.78 1.69 -5.54
N ARG A 83 13.07 1.33 -5.48
CA ARG A 83 14.20 2.17 -5.92
C ARG A 83 14.35 2.20 -7.44
N THR A 84 13.71 1.24 -8.11
CA THR A 84 13.74 1.00 -9.56
C THR A 84 12.35 0.52 -10.00
N VAL A 85 12.10 0.53 -11.31
CA VAL A 85 10.90 -0.06 -11.90
C VAL A 85 10.94 -1.59 -11.87
N ALA A 86 12.14 -2.17 -11.99
CA ALA A 86 12.40 -3.61 -11.90
C ALA A 86 12.59 -4.07 -10.46
#